data_AF-A0ABD2N5W3-F1
#
_entry.id   AF-A0ABD2N5W3-F1
#
_cell.length_a   1.000
_cell.length_b   1.000
_cell.length_c   1.000
_cell.angle_alpha   90.00
_cell.angle_beta   90.00
_cell.angle_gamma   90.00
#
_symmetry.space_group_name_H-M   'P 1'
#
loop_
_entity.id
_entity.type
_entity.pdbx_description
1 polymer ?
#
loop_
_entity_poly.entity_id
_entity_poly.type
_entity_poly.pdbx_seq_one_letter_code
_entity_poly.pdbx_strand_id
1 'polypeptide(L)'
;MSEKKVKCPFNSQHVMLESALQRHIIKCMVNYPDHVVCPYNALHRLKNKDLLLEHMMICPSKTSIGSLFYDPHLEKRIANAETPYHVDNVREFNLAYENWDAELDSS
;
A
#
# COMPACT_ATOMS: atom_id res chain seq x y z
N MET A 1 25.33 1.95 -11.24
CA MET A 1 24.52 1.51 -10.08
C MET A 1 24.57 -0.01 -10.05
N SER A 2 25.09 -0.62 -8.99
CA SER A 2 25.20 -2.08 -8.91
C SER A 2 23.82 -2.71 -8.73
N GLU A 3 23.45 -3.64 -9.59
CA GLU A 3 22.16 -4.32 -9.54
C GLU A 3 22.13 -5.33 -8.40
N LYS A 4 21.33 -5.06 -7.36
CA LYS A 4 21.20 -5.92 -6.18
C LYS A 4 20.37 -7.16 -6.49
N LYS A 5 20.94 -8.33 -6.23
CA LYS A 5 20.24 -9.62 -6.33
C LYS A 5 19.62 -10.00 -4.99
N VAL A 6 18.38 -10.47 -5.04
CA VAL A 6 17.58 -10.86 -3.87
C VAL A 6 16.99 -12.25 -4.08
N LYS A 7 16.65 -12.91 -2.97
CA LYS A 7 16.00 -14.23 -2.97
C LYS A 7 14.49 -14.05 -2.81
N CYS A 8 13.72 -14.94 -3.43
CA CYS A 8 12.27 -14.97 -3.23
C CYS A 8 11.93 -15.38 -1.78
N PRO A 9 10.94 -14.73 -1.15
CA PRO A 9 10.51 -15.07 0.21
C PRO A 9 9.78 -16.42 0.32
N PHE A 10 9.26 -16.96 -0.79
CA PHE A 10 8.59 -18.27 -0.81
C PHE A 10 9.57 -19.44 -1.01
N ASN A 11 10.50 -19.29 -1.95
CA ASN A 11 11.50 -20.31 -2.29
C ASN A 11 12.88 -19.68 -2.47
N SER A 12 13.83 -20.08 -1.62
CA SER A 12 15.20 -19.58 -1.63
C SER A 12 16.01 -19.93 -2.89
N GLN A 13 15.55 -20.88 -3.71
CA GLN A 13 16.17 -21.23 -4.99
C GLN A 13 15.91 -20.16 -6.06
N HIS A 14 14.86 -19.35 -5.93
CA HIS A 14 14.60 -18.27 -6.87
C HIS A 14 15.44 -17.05 -6.50
N VAL A 15 16.43 -16.76 -7.33
CA VAL A 15 17.30 -15.57 -7.22
C VAL A 15 17.03 -14.66 -8.41
N MET A 16 16.79 -13.38 -8.13
CA MET A 16 16.48 -12.39 -9.17
C MET A 16 16.98 -11.00 -8.78
N LEU A 17 16.86 -10.03 -9.67
CA LEU A 17 17.12 -8.63 -9.37
C LEU A 17 16.05 -8.08 -8.41
N GLU A 18 16.42 -7.14 -7.55
CA GLU A 18 15.49 -6.49 -6.62
C GLU A 18 14.31 -5.84 -7.36
N SER A 19 14.58 -5.21 -8.50
CA SER A 19 13.56 -4.62 -9.39
C SER A 19 12.56 -5.65 -9.94
N ALA A 20 12.98 -6.91 -10.11
CA ALA A 20 12.14 -7.98 -10.63
C ALA A 20 11.31 -8.70 -9.54
N LEU A 21 11.65 -8.51 -8.26
CA LEU A 21 11.05 -9.24 -7.14
C LEU A 21 9.54 -9.01 -7.05
N GLN A 22 9.08 -7.76 -7.22
CA GLN A 22 7.66 -7.41 -7.10
C GLN A 22 6.79 -8.22 -8.07
N ARG A 23 7.17 -8.26 -9.36
CA ARG A 23 6.45 -9.04 -10.37
C ARG A 23 6.55 -10.54 -10.11
N HIS A 24 7.68 -11.02 -9.62
CA HIS A 24 7.88 -12.42 -9.29
C HIS A 24 6.95 -12.89 -8.16
N ILE A 25 6.82 -12.11 -7.09
CA ILE A 25 6.01 -12.46 -5.91
C ILE A 25 4.55 -12.72 -6.30
N ILE A 26 3.97 -11.91 -7.18
CA ILE A 26 2.57 -12.07 -7.62
C ILE A 26 2.36 -13.46 -8.25
N LYS A 27 3.28 -13.91 -9.10
CA LYS A 27 3.23 -15.24 -9.72
C LYS A 27 3.48 -16.35 -8.71
N CYS A 28 4.45 -16.14 -7.81
CA CYS A 28 4.85 -17.15 -6.84
C CYS A 28 3.75 -17.37 -5.77
N MET A 29 2.98 -16.35 -5.43
CA MET A 29 1.88 -16.42 -4.46
C MET A 29 0.79 -17.42 -4.89
N VAL A 30 0.57 -17.61 -6.19
CA VAL A 30 -0.37 -18.61 -6.71
C VAL A 30 0.02 -20.03 -6.28
N ASN A 31 1.32 -20.31 -6.17
CA ASN A 31 1.83 -21.62 -5.75
C ASN A 31 1.90 -21.78 -4.22
N TYR A 32 1.79 -20.68 -3.47
CA TYR A 32 1.97 -20.65 -2.02
C TYR A 32 0.88 -19.79 -1.33
N PRO A 33 -0.40 -20.22 -1.39
CA PRO A 33 -1.53 -19.41 -0.93
C PRO A 33 -1.58 -19.18 0.59
N ASP A 34 -1.00 -20.08 1.39
CA ASP A 34 -1.05 -20.01 2.87
C ASP A 34 -0.14 -18.94 3.50
N HIS A 35 0.72 -18.28 2.70
CA HIS A 35 1.66 -17.31 3.24
C HIS A 35 0.98 -15.98 3.58
N VAL A 36 1.39 -15.39 4.70
CA VAL A 36 0.92 -14.10 5.17
C VAL A 36 1.82 -12.96 4.69
N VAL A 37 1.22 -11.79 4.54
CA VAL A 37 1.87 -10.56 4.08
C VAL A 37 2.31 -9.71 5.27
N CYS A 38 3.51 -9.13 5.21
CA CYS A 38 3.93 -8.15 6.20
C CYS A 38 3.13 -6.85 6.05
N PRO A 39 2.62 -6.25 7.15
CA PRO A 39 1.89 -4.99 7.09
C PRO A 39 2.77 -3.79 6.71
N TYR A 40 4.09 -3.87 6.91
CA TYR A 40 5.01 -2.78 6.63
C TYR A 40 5.58 -2.82 5.21
N ASN A 41 5.64 -3.99 4.58
CA ASN A 41 6.22 -4.15 3.25
C ASN A 41 5.55 -5.30 2.50
N ALA A 42 4.88 -4.96 1.40
CA ALA A 42 4.18 -5.90 0.54
C ALA A 42 5.10 -6.87 -0.23
N LEU A 43 6.43 -6.74 -0.14
CA LEU A 43 7.39 -7.71 -0.68
C LEU A 43 7.78 -8.77 0.35
N HIS A 44 7.58 -8.54 1.64
CA HIS A 44 7.82 -9.56 2.65
C HIS A 44 6.63 -10.53 2.70
N ARG A 45 6.94 -11.82 2.61
CA ARG A 45 5.99 -12.94 2.71
C ARG A 45 6.52 -13.93 3.72
N LEU A 46 5.63 -14.48 4.54
CA LEU A 46 5.99 -15.36 5.64
C LEU A 46 5.08 -16.57 5.63
N LYS A 47 5.62 -17.71 6.05
CA LYS A 47 4.88 -18.99 5.99
C LYS A 47 3.62 -18.97 6.84
N ASN A 48 3.70 -18.40 8.05
CA ASN A 48 2.63 -18.45 9.05
C ASN A 48 2.54 -17.14 9.84
N LYS A 49 1.43 -16.96 10.57
CA LYS A 49 1.19 -15.80 11.45
C LYS A 49 2.18 -15.69 12.62
N ASP A 50 2.65 -16.82 13.15
CA ASP A 50 3.64 -16.85 14.24
C ASP A 50 4.94 -16.14 13.83
N LEU A 51 5.53 -16.56 12.70
CA LEU A 51 6.69 -15.91 12.11
C LEU A 51 6.45 -14.43 11.76
N LEU A 52 5.20 -14.05 11.46
CA LEU A 52 4.85 -12.66 11.20
C LEU A 52 4.98 -11.80 12.45
N LEU A 53 4.54 -12.29 13.61
CA LEU A 53 4.68 -11.57 14.87
C LEU A 53 6.15 -11.33 15.20
N GLU A 54 6.99 -12.35 15.05
CA GLU A 54 8.43 -12.24 15.24
C GLU A 54 9.05 -11.24 14.25
N HIS A 55 8.70 -11.36 12.96
CA HIS A 55 9.17 -10.45 11.93
C HIS A 55 8.77 -9.00 12.19
N MET A 56 7.55 -8.74 12.66
CA MET A 56 7.08 -7.38 12.94
C MET A 56 7.90 -6.66 14.01
N MET A 57 8.57 -7.40 14.90
CA MET A 57 9.45 -6.82 15.92
C MET A 57 10.78 -6.33 15.34
N ILE A 58 11.30 -7.04 14.32
CA ILE A 58 12.62 -6.80 13.72
C ILE A 58 12.56 -6.29 12.27
N CYS A 59 11.37 -6.00 11.74
CA CYS A 59 11.19 -5.68 10.33
C CYS A 59 11.94 -4.40 9.97
N PRO A 60 12.85 -4.41 8.97
CA PRO A 60 13.60 -3.22 8.58
C PRO A 60 12.71 -2.14 7.95
N SER A 61 11.56 -2.54 7.40
CA SER A 61 10.57 -1.62 6.82
C SER A 61 9.61 -1.04 7.87
N LYS A 62 9.74 -1.42 9.15
CA LYS A 62 9.04 -0.77 10.25
C LYS A 62 9.67 0.61 10.47
N THR A 63 9.32 1.56 9.61
CA THR A 63 9.69 2.96 9.85
C THR A 63 9.02 3.40 11.14
N SER A 64 9.81 3.91 12.08
CA SER A 64 9.28 4.54 13.28
C SER A 64 8.30 5.63 12.86
N ILE A 65 7.03 5.42 13.19
CA ILE A 65 5.90 6.30 12.93
C ILE A 65 6.25 7.77 13.24
N GLY A 66 7.11 8.01 14.24
CA GLY A 66 7.59 9.35 14.64
C GLY A 66 8.26 10.16 13.52
N SER A 67 8.82 9.56 12.48
CA SER A 67 9.40 10.31 11.35
C SER A 67 8.35 10.75 10.32
N LEU A 68 7.20 10.08 10.24
CA LEU A 68 6.11 10.44 9.32
C LEU A 68 5.19 11.53 9.91
N PHE A 69 5.13 11.62 11.25
CA PHE A 69 4.34 12.63 11.94
C PHE A 69 5.12 13.89 12.32
N TYR A 70 6.45 13.93 12.10
CA TYR A 70 7.19 15.17 12.21
C TYR A 70 6.94 16.02 10.95
N ASP A 71 5.75 16.59 10.88
CA ASP A 71 5.44 17.68 9.97
C ASP A 71 5.53 18.98 10.80
N PRO A 72 6.54 19.84 10.56
CA PRO A 72 6.66 21.12 11.27
C PRO A 72 5.50 22.09 11.02
N HIS A 73 4.53 21.70 10.18
CA HIS A 73 3.29 22.42 9.90
C HIS A 73 2.02 21.70 10.40
N LEU A 74 2.14 20.60 11.16
CA LEU A 74 1.00 19.82 11.65
C LEU A 74 0.02 20.68 12.48
N GLU A 75 0.54 21.57 13.32
CA GLU A 75 -0.26 22.50 14.12
C GLU A 75 -1.12 23.44 13.26
N LYS A 76 -0.57 23.93 12.13
CA LYS A 76 -1.33 24.78 11.18
C LYS A 76 -2.40 24.01 10.42
N ARG A 77 -2.22 22.70 10.20
CA ARG A 77 -3.21 21.84 9.54
C ARG A 77 -4.37 21.49 10.48
N ILE A 78 -4.08 21.22 11.76
CA ILE A 78 -5.11 20.98 12.77
C ILE A 78 -5.98 22.24 12.97
N ALA A 79 -5.37 23.43 12.97
CA ALA A 79 -6.10 24.70 13.05
C ALA A 79 -7.05 24.95 11.85
N ASN A 80 -6.80 24.32 10.69
CA ASN A 80 -7.65 24.39 9.50
C ASN A 80 -8.43 23.07 9.26
N ALA A 81 -8.55 22.21 10.27
CA ALA A 81 -9.23 20.92 10.18
C ALA A 81 -10.76 21.02 10.28
N GLU A 82 -11.33 22.23 10.19
CA GLU A 82 -12.75 22.43 9.99
C GLU A 82 -13.10 22.07 8.54
N THR A 83 -13.03 20.78 8.20
CA THR A 83 -13.63 20.30 6.96
C THR A 83 -15.14 20.44 7.11
N PRO A 84 -15.84 21.14 6.19
CA PRO A 84 -17.29 21.20 6.24
C PRO A 84 -17.86 19.79 6.32
N TYR A 85 -18.73 19.54 7.28
CA TYR A 85 -19.46 18.27 7.34
C TYR A 85 -20.46 18.23 6.18
N HIS A 86 -20.72 17.02 5.65
CA HIS A 86 -21.80 16.87 4.67
C HIS A 86 -23.11 17.25 5.35
N VAL A 87 -23.72 18.30 4.83
CA VAL A 87 -25.02 18.80 5.22
C VAL A 87 -26.01 18.26 4.21
N ASP A 88 -26.90 17.37 4.66
CA ASP A 88 -27.97 16.85 3.82
C ASP A 88 -28.76 18.01 3.19
N ASN A 89 -28.96 17.95 1.87
CA ASN A 89 -29.76 18.90 1.07
C ASN A 89 -29.19 20.31 0.83
N VAL A 90 -27.88 20.55 0.92
CA VAL A 90 -27.31 21.90 0.70
C VAL A 90 -27.17 22.32 -0.77
N ARG A 91 -27.29 21.38 -1.70
CA ARG A 91 -27.37 21.67 -3.14
C ARG A 91 -28.09 20.53 -3.82
N GLU A 92 -29.10 20.81 -4.65
CA GLU A 92 -29.57 19.82 -5.62
C GLU A 92 -28.36 19.37 -6.44
N PHE A 93 -27.98 18.11 -6.28
CA PHE A 93 -26.89 17.51 -7.02
C PHE A 93 -27.30 17.59 -8.49
N ASN A 94 -26.63 18.41 -9.29
CA ASN A 94 -26.95 18.58 -10.71
C ASN A 94 -26.41 17.38 -11.51
N LEU A 95 -26.91 16.19 -11.16
CA LEU A 95 -26.52 14.89 -11.70
C LEU A 95 -26.73 14.81 -13.23
N ALA A 96 -27.58 15.69 -13.76
CA ALA A 96 -27.85 15.81 -15.19
C ALA A 96 -26.66 16.39 -15.99
N TYR A 97 -25.77 17.17 -15.36
CA TYR A 97 -24.64 17.84 -16.04
C TYR A 97 -23.30 17.12 -15.89
N GLU A 98 -23.13 16.28 -14.86
CA GLU A 98 -21.86 15.56 -14.59
C GLU A 98 -21.95 14.07 -14.90
N ASN A 99 -22.74 13.70 -15.92
CA ASN A 99 -22.79 12.33 -16.41
C ASN A 99 -21.67 12.11 -17.45
N TRP A 100 -20.46 11.81 -16.98
CA TRP A 100 -19.32 11.50 -17.85
C TRP A 100 -19.55 10.25 -18.73
N ASP A 101 -20.48 9.36 -18.36
CA ASP A 101 -20.86 8.20 -19.18
C ASP A 101 -21.72 8.59 -20.39
N ALA A 102 -22.42 9.74 -20.35
CA ALA A 102 -23.25 10.21 -21.47
C ALA A 102 -22.42 10.77 -22.64
N GLU A 103 -21.16 11.12 -22.42
CA GLU A 103 -20.28 11.64 -23.47
C GLU A 103 -19.77 10.53 -24.42
N LEU A 104 -19.87 9.26 -24.01
CA LEU A 104 -19.39 8.11 -24.79
C LEU A 104 -20.34 7.65 -25.92
N ASP A 105 -21.61 8.07 -25.88
CA ASP A 105 -22.63 7.69 -26.88
C ASP A 105 -22.67 8.62 -28.12
N SER A 106 -21.72 9.56 -28.24
CA SER A 106 -21.70 10.58 -29.28
C SER A 106 -20.56 10.47 -30.31
N SER A 107 -19.99 9.29 -30.53
CA SER A 107 -18.99 9.05 -31.59
C SER A 107 -19.20 7.75 -32.36
#